data_AF-Q0ZC05-F1
#
_entry.id   AF-Q0ZC05-F1
#
_cell.length_a   1.000
_cell.length_b   1.000
_cell.length_c   1.000
_cell.angle_alpha   90.00
_cell.angle_beta   90.00
_cell.angle_gamma   90.00
#
_symmetry.space_group_name_H-M   'P 1'
#
loop_
_entity.id
_entity.type
_entity.pdbx_description
1 polymer ?
#
loop_
_entity_poly.entity_id
_entity_poly.type
_entity_poly.pdbx_seq_one_letter_code
_entity_poly.pdbx_strand_id
1 'polypeptide(L)' 'TAASLEDMRDLMLHLVTHYHKKYAELFPLGIVESSTRTLNWIVDMMKKGLQRQADKKKKAAPP' A
#
# COMPACT_ATOMS: atom_id res chain seq x y z
N THR A 1 8.02 -8.29 -4.27
CA THR A 1 8.84 -8.19 -3.04
C THR A 1 8.29 -7.07 -2.17
N ALA A 2 8.73 -6.90 -0.92
CA ALA A 2 8.23 -5.82 -0.05
C ALA A 2 8.46 -4.42 -0.66
N ALA A 3 9.61 -4.19 -1.31
CA ALA A 3 9.91 -2.95 -2.03
C ALA A 3 8.88 -2.63 -3.12
N SER A 4 8.54 -3.62 -3.96
CA SER A 4 7.53 -3.46 -5.02
C SER A 4 6.12 -3.10 -4.50
N LEU A 5 5.78 -3.44 -3.24
CA LEU A 5 4.51 -3.02 -2.63
C LEU A 5 4.54 -1.55 -2.18
N GLU A 6 5.69 -1.08 -1.70
CA GLU A 6 5.90 0.32 -1.33
C GLU A 6 5.94 1.22 -2.56
N ASP A 7 6.59 0.77 -3.63
CA ASP A 7 6.63 1.49 -4.92
C ASP A 7 5.21 1.67 -5.50
N MET A 8 4.38 0.62 -5.43
CA MET A 8 2.97 0.69 -5.87
C MET A 8 2.15 1.67 -5.03
N ARG A 9 2.35 1.67 -3.71
CA ARG A 9 1.70 2.63 -2.81
C ARG A 9 2.08 4.05 -3.20
N ASP A 10 3.37 4.31 -3.38
CA ASP A 10 3.88 5.64 -3.64
C ASP A 10 3.39 6.17 -5.00
N LEU A 11 3.31 5.30 -6.02
CA LEU A 11 2.68 5.64 -7.29
C LEU A 11 1.19 6.03 -7.12
N MET A 12 0.42 5.27 -6.35
CA MET A 12 -1.00 5.55 -6.13
C MET A 12 -1.22 6.84 -5.34
N LEU A 13 -0.39 7.10 -4.32
CA LEU A 13 -0.43 8.36 -3.57
C LEU A 13 -0.06 9.55 -4.44
N HIS A 14 0.93 9.38 -5.32
CA HIS A 14 1.31 10.41 -6.28
C HIS A 14 0.14 10.75 -7.20
N LEU A 15 -0.55 9.75 -7.75
CA LEU A 15 -1.72 9.95 -8.62
C LEU A 15 -2.86 10.67 -7.88
N VAL A 16 -3.23 10.22 -6.69
CA VAL A 16 -4.30 10.85 -5.90
C VAL A 16 -3.96 12.31 -5.59
N THR A 17 -2.71 12.59 -5.20
CA THR A 17 -2.24 13.96 -4.93
C THR A 17 -2.23 14.81 -6.20
N HIS A 18 -1.82 14.24 -7.34
CA HIS A 18 -1.84 14.93 -8.63
C HIS A 18 -3.27 15.33 -9.03
N TYR A 19 -4.23 14.39 -8.91
CA TYR A 19 -5.62 14.66 -9.24
C TYR A 19 -6.28 15.65 -8.27
N HIS A 20 -5.94 15.62 -6.98
CA HIS A 20 -6.34 16.66 -6.04
C HIS A 20 -5.85 18.05 -6.48
N LYS A 21 -4.58 18.19 -6.85
CA LYS A 21 -4.02 19.48 -7.31
C LYS A 21 -4.68 19.96 -8.60
N LYS A 22 -5.02 19.05 -9.52
CA LYS A 22 -5.59 19.38 -10.83
C LYS A 22 -7.12 19.59 -10.81
N TYR A 23 -7.82 18.90 -9.91
CA TYR A 23 -9.28 18.87 -9.82
C TYR A 23 -9.74 18.94 -8.36
N ALA A 24 -9.30 19.97 -7.64
CA ALA A 24 -9.55 20.11 -6.20
C ALA A 24 -11.05 20.07 -5.83
N GLU A 25 -11.93 20.49 -6.74
CA GLU A 25 -13.39 20.40 -6.57
C GLU A 25 -13.93 18.97 -6.62
N LEU A 26 -13.32 18.10 -7.45
CA LEU A 26 -13.73 16.70 -7.62
C LEU A 26 -13.00 15.76 -6.63
N PHE A 27 -11.81 16.18 -6.19
CA PHE A 27 -10.98 15.45 -5.25
C PHE A 27 -10.70 16.36 -4.05
N PRO A 28 -11.60 16.46 -3.08
CA PRO A 28 -11.34 17.25 -1.88
C PRO A 28 -10.21 16.64 -1.05
N LEU A 29 -9.57 17.46 -0.20
CA LEU A 29 -8.43 17.04 0.66
C LEU A 29 -8.72 15.75 1.45
N GLY A 30 -9.96 15.57 1.92
CA GLY A 30 -10.36 14.36 2.66
C GLY A 30 -10.23 13.06 1.86
N ILE A 31 -10.33 13.10 0.53
CA ILE A 31 -10.07 11.93 -0.32
C ILE A 31 -8.59 11.58 -0.31
N VAL A 32 -7.70 12.57 -0.37
CA VAL A 32 -6.25 12.35 -0.31
C VAL A 32 -5.85 11.71 1.02
N GLU A 33 -6.37 12.22 2.13
CA GLU A 33 -6.11 11.68 3.47
C GLU A 33 -6.65 10.24 3.62
N SER A 34 -7.89 10.01 3.20
CA SER A 34 -8.52 8.68 3.25
C SER A 34 -7.79 7.66 2.38
N SER A 35 -7.44 8.02 1.14
CA SER A 35 -6.65 7.18 0.24
C SER A 35 -5.28 6.88 0.84
N THR A 36 -4.63 7.87 1.47
CA THR A 36 -3.33 7.68 2.13
C THR A 36 -3.40 6.65 3.24
N ARG A 37 -4.37 6.78 4.13
CA ARG A 37 -4.58 5.84 5.24
C ARG A 37 -4.89 4.44 4.73
N THR A 38 -5.75 4.33 3.73
CA THR A 38 -6.19 3.07 3.14
C THR A 38 -5.03 2.34 2.47
N LEU A 39 -4.25 3.03 1.63
CA LEU A 39 -3.10 2.43 0.94
C LEU A 39 -2.03 1.95 1.92
N ASN A 40 -1.75 2.71 2.98
CA ASN A 40 -0.85 2.27 4.05
C ASN A 40 -1.35 1.00 4.75
N TRP A 41 -2.65 0.92 5.06
CA TRP A 41 -3.24 -0.26 5.69
C TRP A 41 -3.17 -1.50 4.78
N ILE A 42 -3.46 -1.35 3.48
CA ILE A 42 -3.38 -2.45 2.51
C ILE A 42 -1.94 -2.98 2.42
N VAL A 43 -0.94 -2.10 2.31
CA VAL A 43 0.48 -2.50 2.23
C VAL A 43 0.91 -3.26 3.48
N ASP A 44 0.53 -2.78 4.67
CA ASP A 44 0.81 -3.46 5.93
C ASP A 44 0.19 -4.87 5.98
N MET A 45 -1.07 -4.99 5.57
CA MET A 45 -1.75 -6.29 5.49
C MET A 45 -1.05 -7.24 4.51
N MET A 46 -0.64 -6.76 3.34
CA MET A 46 0.08 -7.56 2.34
C MET A 46 1.46 -7.98 2.84
N LYS A 47 2.22 -7.09 3.49
CA LYS A 47 3.52 -7.41 4.10
C LYS A 47 3.38 -8.51 5.17
N LYS A 48 2.38 -8.39 6.05
CA LYS A 48 2.07 -9.42 7.06
C LYS A 48 1.70 -10.75 6.42
N GLY A 49 0.93 -10.74 5.32
CA GLY A 49 0.59 -11.93 4.56
C GLY A 49 1.82 -12.63 3.96
N LEU A 50 2.70 -11.86 3.32
CA LEU A 50 3.97 -12.35 2.75
C LEU A 50 4.87 -12.97 3.83
N GLN A 51 5.00 -12.30 4.98
CA GLN A 51 5.81 -12.80 6.09
C GLN A 51 5.27 -14.12 6.63
N ARG A 52 3.95 -14.22 6.85
CA ARG A 52 3.31 -15.47 7.29
C ARG A 52 3.54 -16.63 6.30
N GLN A 53 3.54 -16.36 4.99
CA GLN A 53 3.86 -17.39 4.00
C GLN A 53 5.34 -17.81 4.06
N ALA A 54 6.26 -16.87 4.22
CA ALA A 54 7.68 -17.16 4.37
C ALA A 54 7.95 -18.01 5.63
N ASP A 55 7.32 -17.68 6.75
CA ASP A 55 7.45 -18.42 8.00
C ASP A 55 6.88 -19.84 7.90
N LYS A 56 5.74 -20.02 7.21
CA LYS A 56 5.20 -21.36 6.92
C LYS A 56 6.16 -22.20 6.08
N LYS A 57 6.79 -21.62 5.05
CA LYS A 57 7.79 -22.33 4.23
C LYS A 57 9.02 -22.72 5.05
N LYS A 58 9.51 -21.84 5.93
CA LYS A 58 10.64 -22.16 6.83
C LYS A 58 10.32 -23.31 7.79
N LYS A 59 9.10 -23.35 8.34
CA LYS A 59 8.66 -24.43 9.24
C LYS A 59 8.38 -25.77 8.53
N ALA A 60 8.11 -25.74 7.22
CA ALA A 60 7.81 -26.93 6.43
C ALA A 60 9.06 -27.57 5.79
N ALA A 61 10.23 -26.91 5.86
CA ALA A 61 11.49 -27.54 5.48
C ALA A 61 11.95 -28.48 6.62
N PRO A 62 12.22 -29.77 6.36
CA PRO A 62 12.80 -30.65 7.37
C PRO A 62 14.21 -30.17 7.77
N PRO A 63 14.70 -30.50 8.98
CA PRO A 63 16.06 -30.20 9.40
C PRO A 63 17.12 -30.85 8.49
#